data_AF-A0A4P6KC18-F1
#
_entry.id   AF-A0A4P6KC18-F1
#
_cell.length_a   1.000
_cell.length_b   1.000
_cell.length_c   1.000
_cell.angle_alpha   90.00
_cell.angle_beta   90.00
_cell.angle_gamma   90.00
#
_symmetry.space_group_name_H-M   'P 1'
#
loop_
_entity.id
_entity.type
_entity.pdbx_description
1 polymer ?
#
loop_
_entity_poly.entity_id
_entity_poly.type
_entity_poly.pdbx_seq_one_letter_code
_entity_poly.pdbx_strand_id
1 'polypeptide(L)'
;MQLGARWAAGSPPHRSVPTRLHAAIAEQEAVHPEADSWTLTWLEGRPRCELAGAGLAPVALVAENAAGSVVVETSAASGAAASGDTETDDDWLT
;
A
#
# COMPACT_ATOMS: atom_id res chain seq x y z
N MET A 1 16.43 -8.41 -16.07
CA MET A 1 15.00 -8.37 -15.68
C MET A 1 14.88 -9.05 -14.33
N GLN A 2 14.42 -8.33 -13.29
CA GLN A 2 14.22 -8.93 -11.98
C GLN A 2 12.76 -9.34 -11.85
N LEU A 3 12.50 -10.63 -11.66
CA LEU A 3 11.15 -11.14 -11.50
C LEU A 3 10.58 -10.68 -10.16
N GLY A 4 9.34 -10.18 -10.19
CA GLY A 4 8.58 -9.88 -8.97
C GLY A 4 8.27 -11.14 -8.17
N ALA A 5 7.63 -10.97 -7.02
CA ALA A 5 7.15 -12.07 -6.19
C ALA A 5 5.81 -11.71 -5.55
N ARG A 6 5.00 -12.71 -5.23
CA ARG A 6 3.77 -12.55 -4.44
C ARG A 6 3.80 -13.53 -3.27
N TRP A 7 3.37 -13.09 -2.09
CA TRP A 7 3.24 -13.94 -0.90
C TRP A 7 2.02 -13.52 -0.08
N ALA A 8 1.55 -14.40 0.81
CA ALA A 8 0.40 -14.14 1.67
C ALA A 8 0.78 -13.16 2.80
N ALA A 9 -0.13 -12.26 3.18
CA ALA A 9 0.05 -11.44 4.37
C ALA A 9 0.10 -12.34 5.63
N GLY A 10 0.92 -11.98 6.61
CA GLY A 10 1.20 -12.77 7.81
C GLY A 10 2.15 -13.95 7.60
N SER A 11 2.57 -14.22 6.35
CA SER A 11 3.66 -15.14 6.04
C SER A 11 5.01 -14.41 5.99
N PRO A 12 6.14 -15.09 6.26
CA PRO A 12 7.45 -14.47 6.13
C PRO A 12 7.66 -13.87 4.73
N PRO A 13 8.23 -12.65 4.63
CA PRO A 13 8.47 -12.01 3.34
C PRO A 13 9.26 -12.90 2.38
N HIS A 14 8.93 -12.84 1.09
CA HIS A 14 9.65 -13.60 0.08
C HIS A 14 11.15 -13.26 0.08
N ARG A 15 12.03 -14.25 -0.18
CA ARG A 15 13.50 -14.10 -0.14
C ARG A 15 14.08 -12.94 -0.98
N SER A 16 13.34 -12.47 -1.97
CA SER A 16 13.73 -11.32 -2.81
C SER A 16 13.46 -9.96 -2.16
N VAL A 17 12.72 -9.91 -1.05
CA VAL A 17 12.40 -8.68 -0.32
C VAL A 17 13.59 -8.30 0.57
N PRO A 18 14.20 -7.13 0.37
CA PRO A 18 15.33 -6.70 1.21
C PRO A 18 14.92 -6.48 2.66
N THR A 19 15.80 -6.90 3.59
CA THR A 19 15.53 -6.95 5.05
C THR A 19 15.12 -5.61 5.65
N ARG A 20 15.61 -4.49 5.10
CA ARG A 20 15.22 -3.14 5.54
C ARG A 20 13.72 -2.84 5.42
N LEU A 21 13.02 -3.53 4.51
CA LEU A 21 11.57 -3.37 4.32
C LEU A 21 10.76 -4.22 5.30
N HIS A 22 11.37 -5.21 5.99
CA HIS A 22 10.64 -6.19 6.79
C HIS A 22 9.91 -5.56 7.97
N ALA A 23 10.53 -4.58 8.64
CA ALA A 23 9.89 -3.87 9.74
C ALA A 23 8.64 -3.10 9.29
N ALA A 24 8.74 -2.36 8.18
CA ALA A 24 7.61 -1.63 7.62
C ALA A 24 6.52 -2.57 7.12
N ILE A 25 6.87 -3.70 6.51
CA ILE A 25 5.90 -4.74 6.09
C ILE A 25 5.12 -5.25 7.30
N ALA A 26 5.79 -5.64 8.39
CA ALA A 26 5.14 -6.14 9.59
C ALA A 26 4.22 -5.07 10.24
N GLU A 27 4.64 -3.80 10.22
CA GLU A 27 3.82 -2.69 10.70
C GLU A 27 2.54 -2.53 9.86
N GLN A 28 2.63 -2.60 8.53
CA GLN A 28 1.46 -2.48 7.67
C GLN A 28 0.51 -3.68 7.78
N GLU A 29 1.03 -4.88 8.01
CA GLU A 29 0.18 -6.05 8.32
C GLU A 29 -0.59 -5.88 9.64
N ALA A 30 0.00 -5.21 10.63
CA ALA A 30 -0.69 -4.90 11.89
C ALA A 30 -1.74 -3.80 11.73
N VAL A 31 -1.52 -2.83 10.84
CA VAL A 31 -2.48 -1.76 10.51
C VAL A 31 -3.65 -2.28 9.66
N HIS A 32 -3.39 -3.25 8.78
CA HIS A 32 -4.37 -3.82 7.85
C HIS A 32 -4.55 -5.33 8.08
N PRO A 33 -5.21 -5.76 9.18
CA PRO A 33 -5.44 -7.17 9.48
C PRO A 33 -6.32 -7.87 8.43
N GLU A 34 -7.10 -7.12 7.65
CA GLU A 34 -7.92 -7.61 6.55
C GLU A 34 -7.15 -7.82 5.23
N ALA A 35 -5.85 -7.49 5.19
CA ALA A 35 -5.05 -7.65 3.99
C ALA A 35 -4.77 -9.12 3.66
N ASP A 36 -4.70 -9.42 2.38
CA ASP A 36 -4.64 -10.80 1.87
C ASP A 36 -3.22 -11.18 1.46
N SER A 37 -2.55 -10.30 0.71
CA SER A 37 -1.28 -10.65 0.08
C SER A 37 -0.43 -9.44 -0.29
N TRP A 38 0.87 -9.69 -0.36
CA TRP A 38 1.85 -8.73 -0.81
C TRP A 38 2.32 -9.05 -2.22
N THR A 39 2.58 -8.01 -3.00
CA THR A 39 3.19 -8.09 -4.33
C THR A 39 4.45 -7.24 -4.39
N LEU A 40 5.60 -7.87 -4.61
CA LEU A 40 6.88 -7.21 -4.87
C LEU A 40 7.04 -6.96 -6.37
N THR A 41 7.26 -5.70 -6.71
CA THR A 41 7.68 -5.24 -8.03
C THR A 41 9.02 -4.49 -7.92
N TRP A 42 9.72 -4.40 -9.04
CA TRP A 42 11.00 -3.68 -9.15
C TRP A 42 10.84 -2.56 -10.17
N LEU A 43 10.92 -1.32 -9.70
CA LEU A 43 10.82 -0.13 -10.53
C LEU A 43 12.18 0.56 -10.55
N GLU A 44 12.82 0.64 -11.71
CA GLU A 44 14.15 1.26 -11.87
C GLU A 44 15.20 0.69 -10.90
N GLY A 45 15.14 -0.61 -10.64
CA GLY A 45 16.04 -1.31 -9.71
C GLY A 45 15.68 -1.16 -8.23
N ARG A 46 14.58 -0.48 -7.90
CA ARG A 46 14.12 -0.27 -6.52
C ARG A 46 12.94 -1.18 -6.17
N PRO A 47 12.96 -1.83 -4.99
CA PRO A 47 11.86 -2.68 -4.54
C PRO A 47 10.63 -1.85 -4.17
N ARG A 48 9.45 -2.34 -4.57
CA ARG A 48 8.13 -1.82 -4.22
C ARG A 48 7.24 -2.98 -3.81
N CYS A 49 6.83 -3.02 -2.55
CA CYS A 49 5.95 -4.04 -1.98
C CYS A 49 4.57 -3.44 -1.78
N GLU A 50 3.60 -3.88 -2.56
CA GLU A 50 2.20 -3.46 -2.47
C GLU A 50 1.39 -4.47 -1.65
N LEU A 51 0.61 -4.00 -0.68
CA LEU A 51 -0.29 -4.79 0.14
C LEU A 51 -1.70 -4.72 -0.46
N ALA A 52 -2.20 -5.87 -0.89
CA ALA A 52 -3.55 -6.03 -1.39
C ALA A 52 -4.53 -6.27 -0.23
N GLY A 53 -5.53 -5.40 -0.13
CA GLY A 53 -6.69 -5.56 0.75
C GLY A 53 -7.80 -6.39 0.10
N ALA A 54 -9.02 -6.26 0.65
CA ALA A 54 -10.20 -6.93 0.13
C ALA A 54 -10.41 -6.63 -1.37
N GLY A 55 -10.63 -7.68 -2.17
CA GLY A 55 -10.89 -7.53 -3.60
C GLY A 55 -9.70 -7.07 -4.45
N LEU A 56 -8.45 -7.28 -3.98
CA LEU A 56 -7.20 -6.90 -4.66
C LEU A 56 -6.92 -5.40 -4.75
N ALA A 57 -7.69 -4.56 -4.07
CA ALA A 57 -7.42 -3.12 -3.99
C ALA A 57 -6.19 -2.87 -3.10
N PRO A 58 -5.21 -2.06 -3.52
CA PRO A 58 -4.02 -1.78 -2.72
C PRO A 58 -4.36 -0.87 -1.53
N VAL A 59 -4.00 -1.32 -0.33
CA VAL A 59 -4.23 -0.56 0.93
C VAL A 59 -2.95 0.10 1.44
N ALA A 60 -1.78 -0.49 1.14
CA ALA A 60 -0.49 0.07 1.51
C ALA A 60 0.58 -0.25 0.46
N LEU A 61 1.61 0.59 0.42
CA LEU A 61 2.79 0.41 -0.39
C LEU A 61 4.02 0.71 0.47
N VAL A 62 4.96 -0.24 0.49
CA VAL A 62 6.25 -0.11 1.16
C VAL A 62 7.34 -0.14 0.09
N ALA A 63 8.08 0.94 -0.09
CA ALA A 63 9.07 1.07 -1.15
C ALA A 63 10.40 1.66 -0.66
N GLU A 64 11.42 1.53 -1.48
CA GLU A 64 12.65 2.32 -1.35
C GLU A 64 12.62 3.52 -2.30
N ASN A 65 12.92 4.71 -1.77
CA ASN A 65 13.11 5.92 -2.57
C ASN A 65 14.52 6.02 -3.17
N ALA A 66 14.78 7.06 -3.97
CA ALA A 66 16.09 7.27 -4.61
C ALA A 66 17.25 7.49 -3.62
N ALA A 67 16.96 7.90 -2.38
CA ALA A 67 17.95 8.08 -1.31
C ALA A 67 18.23 6.80 -0.52
N GLY A 68 17.60 5.67 -0.87
CA GLY A 68 17.76 4.41 -0.12
C GLY A 68 16.93 4.37 1.17
N SER A 69 16.01 5.31 1.38
CA SER A 69 15.15 5.35 2.55
C SER A 69 13.84 4.61 2.28
N VAL A 70 13.33 3.94 3.32
CA VAL A 70 12.02 3.28 3.27
C VAL A 70 10.92 4.32 3.30
N VAL A 71 9.99 4.23 2.36
CA VAL A 71 8.79 5.07 2.28
C VAL A 71 7.57 4.18 2.36
N VAL A 72 6.56 4.64 3.10
CA VAL A 72 5.29 3.95 3.28
C VAL A 72 4.18 4.88 2.79
N GLU A 73 3.35 4.38 1.88
CA GLU A 73 2.19 5.08 1.34
C GLU A 73 0.96 4.23 1.65
N THR A 74 0.09 4.69 2.53
CA THR A 74 -1.20 4.05 2.83
C THR A 74 -2.32 4.75 2.11
N SER A 75 -3.09 4.00 1.32
CA SER A 75 -4.35 4.47 0.77
C SER A 75 -5.36 4.46 1.91
N ALA A 76 -5.83 5.64 2.33
CA ALA A 76 -6.91 5.71 3.29
C ALA A 76 -8.09 4.89 2.74
N ALA A 77 -8.57 3.91 3.51
CA ALA A 77 -9.89 3.37 3.28
C ALA A 77 -10.83 4.57 3.24
N SER A 78 -11.49 4.81 2.10
CA SER A 78 -12.49 5.87 1.98
C SER A 78 -13.64 5.53 2.93
N GLY A 79 -13.47 6.01 4.15
CA GLY A 79 -14.28 5.72 5.33
C GLY A 79 -14.08 6.80 6.38
N ALA A 80 -13.73 8.01 5.94
CA ALA A 80 -14.04 9.21 6.69
C ALA A 80 -15.40 9.69 6.17
N ALA A 81 -16.46 9.33 6.90
CA ALA A 81 -17.67 10.13 6.91
C ALA A 81 -17.30 11.52 7.47
N ALA A 82 -16.77 12.38 6.62
CA ALA A 82 -16.91 13.80 6.84
C ALA A 82 -18.36 14.13 6.51
N SER A 83 -19.22 14.16 7.53
CA SER A 83 -20.42 14.96 7.48
C SER A 83 -19.99 16.41 7.29
N GLY A 84 -19.89 16.81 6.03
CA GLY A 84 -19.76 18.18 5.58
C GLY A 84 -20.77 18.31 4.45
N ASP A 85 -21.96 18.75 4.83
CA ASP A 85 -23.00 19.23 3.94
C ASP A 85 -22.36 20.26 3.00
N THR A 86 -22.08 19.87 1.75
CA THR A 86 -21.86 20.85 0.69
C THR A 86 -23.21 20.96 0.01
N GLU A 87 -23.98 21.95 0.44
CA GLU A 87 -25.14 22.46 -0.28
C GLU A 87 -24.77 22.55 -1.76
N THR A 88 -25.47 21.80 -2.61
CA THR A 88 -25.50 22.05 -4.04
C THR A 88 -26.16 23.41 -4.22
N ASP A 89 -25.35 24.47 -4.30
CA ASP A 89 -25.82 25.76 -4.77
C ASP A 89 -26.05 25.63 -6.29
N ASP A 90 -27.29 25.33 -6.62
CA ASP A 90 -27.89 25.30 -7.94
C ASP A 90 -27.96 26.74 -8.48
N ASP A 91 -26.81 27.36 -8.74
CA ASP A 91 -26.68 28.69 -9.37
C ASP A 91 -26.25 28.52 -10.84
N TRP A 92 -27.08 27.81 -11.61
CA TRP A 92 -26.89 27.65 -13.06
C TRP A 92 -28.17 27.92 -13.86
N LEU A 93 -29.15 28.63 -13.27
CA LEU A 93 -30.34 29.06 -14.00
C LEU A 93 -30.98 30.36 -13.47
N THR A 94 -30.31 31.50 -13.68
CA THR A 94 -31.00 32.80 -13.91
C THR A 94 -30.29 33.62 -14.97
#